data_AF-A0A819LSS2-F1
#
_entry.id   AF-A0A819LSS2-F1
#
_cell.length_a   1.000
_cell.length_b   1.000
_cell.length_c   1.000
_cell.angle_alpha   90.00
_cell.angle_beta   90.00
_cell.angle_gamma   90.00
#
_symmetry.space_group_name_H-M   'P 1'
#
loop_
_entity.id
_entity.type
_entity.pdbx_description
1 polymer ?
#
loop_
_entity_poly.entity_id
_entity_poly.type
_entity_poly.pdbx_seq_one_letter_code
_entity_poly.pdbx_strand_id
1 'polypeptide(L)' 'VLSNGKLIEFDSPQVLLSNDSSHFTLLVEQTGMAEAEYLRTLANSTESCTRQKQEIHDFDDDSALETNEMDPLVPSLKLL' A
#
# COMPACT_ATOMS: atom_id res chain seq x y z
N VAL A 1 -11.09 4.35 13.27
CA VAL A 1 -12.45 4.24 13.83
C VAL A 1 -13.42 5.10 13.03
N LEU A 2 -14.57 4.52 12.66
CA LEU A 2 -15.65 5.21 11.96
C LEU A 2 -16.85 5.37 12.88
N SER A 3 -17.55 6.50 12.80
CA SER A 3 -18.85 6.72 13.44
C SER A 3 -19.76 7.50 12.51
N ASN A 4 -20.99 7.03 12.32
CA ASN A 4 -21.99 7.63 11.42
C ASN A 4 -21.42 7.99 10.02
N GLY A 5 -20.62 7.09 9.45
CA GLY A 5 -20.01 7.26 8.13
C GLY A 5 -18.85 8.27 8.07
N LYS A 6 -18.38 8.78 9.22
CA LYS A 6 -17.26 9.71 9.32
C LYS A 6 -16.06 9.06 10.01
N LEU A 7 -14.87 9.43 9.57
CA LEU A 7 -13.61 9.07 10.23
C LEU A 7 -13.44 9.92 11.49
N ILE A 8 -13.34 9.25 12.64
CA ILE A 8 -13.17 9.92 13.94
C ILE A 8 -11.77 9.72 14.52
N GLU A 9 -11.16 8.55 14.30
CA GLU A 9 -9.78 8.26 14.73
C GLU A 9 -9.05 7.48 13.65
N PHE A 10 -7.77 7.76 13.46
CA PHE A 10 -6.91 7.06 12.51
C PHE A 10 -5.50 6.95 13.08
N ASP A 11 -5.11 5.73 13.41
CA ASP A 11 -3.73 5.36 13.76
C ASP A 11 -3.59 3.83 13.80
N SER A 12 -2.43 3.33 14.22
CA SER A 12 -2.24 1.91 14.56
C SER A 12 -3.07 1.52 15.79
N PRO A 13 -3.50 0.25 15.89
CA PRO A 13 -4.23 -0.23 17.06
C PRO A 13 -3.49 0.01 18.38
N GLN A 14 -2.16 -0.12 18.42
CA GLN A 14 -1.38 0.13 19.64
C GLN A 14 -1.46 1.59 20.08
N VAL A 15 -1.35 2.52 19.13
CA VAL A 15 -1.42 3.95 19.42
C VAL A 15 -2.81 4.32 19.92
N LEU A 16 -3.87 3.85 19.25
CA LEU A 16 -5.24 4.13 19.66
C LEU A 16 -5.58 3.53 21.04
N LEU A 17 -5.05 2.34 21.36
CA LEU A 17 -5.24 1.67 22.65
C LEU A 17 -4.41 2.25 23.80
N SER A 18 -3.39 3.08 23.51
CA SER A 18 -2.59 3.76 24.54
C SER A 18 -3.34 4.89 25.24
N ASN A 19 -4.44 5.36 24.63
CA ASN A 19 -5.34 6.33 25.24
C ASN A 19 -6.61 5.63 25.73
N ASP A 20 -6.77 5.52 27.05
CA ASP A 20 -7.93 4.88 27.68
C ASP A 20 -9.26 5.59 27.38
N SER A 21 -9.22 6.86 26.97
CA SER A 21 -10.41 7.65 26.62
C SER A 21 -10.74 7.65 25.11
N SER A 22 -9.96 6.95 24.27
CA SER A 22 -10.20 6.90 22.84
C SER A 22 -11.48 6.11 22.51
N HIS A 23 -12.14 6.46 21.41
CA HIS A 23 -13.28 5.72 20.90
C HIS A 23 -12.91 4.28 20.58
N PHE A 24 -11.71 4.04 20.04
CA PHE A 24 -11.23 2.68 19.80
C PHE A 24 -11.13 1.86 21.07
N THR A 25 -10.56 2.43 22.15
CA THR A 25 -10.45 1.74 23.44
C THR A 25 -11.82 1.38 24.00
N LEU A 26 -12.77 2.31 23.97
CA LEU A 26 -14.14 2.06 24.43
C LEU A 26 -14.83 0.96 23.61
N LEU A 27 -14.62 0.92 22.29
CA LEU A 27 -15.15 -0.15 21.44
C LEU A 27 -14.55 -1.51 21.79
N VAL A 28 -13.25 -1.56 22.10
CA VAL A 28 -12.58 -2.80 22.54
C VAL A 28 -13.10 -3.25 23.90
N GLU A 29 -13.37 -2.33 24.83
CA GLU A 29 -13.92 -2.69 26.14
C GLU A 29 -15.36 -3.20 26.07
N GLN A 30 -16.15 -2.69 25.11
CA GLN A 30 -17.53 -3.12 24.87
C GLN A 30 -17.66 -4.56 24.38
N THR A 31 -16.58 -5.21 23.92
CA THR A 31 -16.59 -6.63 23.53
C THR A 31 -16.60 -7.57 24.74
N GLY A 32 -16.37 -7.03 25.95
CA GLY A 32 -16.30 -7.76 27.20
C GLY A 32 -14.87 -8.10 27.63
N MET A 33 -14.67 -8.29 28.92
CA MET A 33 -13.34 -8.34 29.56
C MET A 33 -12.36 -9.33 28.90
N ALA A 34 -12.78 -10.57 28.66
CA ALA A 34 -11.92 -11.60 28.07
C ALA A 34 -11.52 -11.26 26.62
N GLU A 35 -12.46 -10.74 25.82
CA GLU A 35 -12.21 -10.37 24.44
C GLU A 35 -11.36 -9.09 24.36
N ALA A 36 -11.60 -8.12 25.23
CA ALA A 36 -10.82 -6.90 25.33
C ALA A 36 -9.33 -7.20 25.64
N GLU A 37 -9.07 -8.12 26.56
CA GLU A 37 -7.70 -8.57 26.89
C GLU A 37 -7.03 -9.27 25.70
N TYR A 38 -7.77 -10.13 25.01
CA TYR A 38 -7.29 -10.80 23.80
C TYR A 38 -6.93 -9.79 22.69
N LEU A 39 -7.83 -8.85 22.40
CA LEU A 39 -7.63 -7.82 21.36
C LEU A 39 -6.46 -6.89 21.69
N ARG A 40 -6.27 -6.51 22.97
CA ARG A 40 -5.12 -5.72 23.41
C ARG A 40 -3.81 -6.50 23.21
N THR A 41 -3.80 -7.78 23.53
CA THR A 41 -2.65 -8.66 23.28
C THR A 41 -2.34 -8.76 21.79
N LEU A 42 -3.36 -8.96 20.95
CA LEU A 42 -3.21 -9.07 19.51
C LEU A 42 -2.66 -7.78 18.89
N ALA A 43 -3.18 -6.62 19.32
CA ALA A 43 -2.68 -5.32 18.89
C ALA A 43 -1.19 -5.17 19.23
N ASN A 44 -0.77 -5.53 20.44
CA ASN A 44 0.62 -5.40 20.87
C ASN A 44 1.55 -6.46 20.26
N SER A 45 1.03 -7.62 19.86
CA SER A 45 1.81 -8.68 19.20
C SER A 45 2.10 -8.41 17.72
N THR A 46 1.34 -7.50 17.10
CA THR A 46 1.51 -7.19 15.67
C THR A 46 2.54 -6.07 15.53
N GLU A 47 3.83 -6.40 15.57
CA GLU A 47 4.85 -5.43 15.19
C GLU A 47 4.59 -4.95 13.75
N SER A 48 4.44 -3.63 13.62
CA SER A 48 4.19 -2.84 12.41
C SER A 48 4.33 -3.58 11.07
N CYS A 49 3.21 -3.77 10.36
CA CYS A 49 3.26 -3.80 8.90
C CYS A 49 3.67 -2.39 8.46
N THR A 50 4.97 -2.18 8.29
CA THR A 50 5.49 -0.98 7.67
C THR A 50 4.92 -0.93 6.26
N ARG A 51 4.15 0.12 5.93
CA ARG A 51 3.84 0.43 4.54
C ARG A 51 5.19 0.57 3.84
N GLN A 52 5.55 -0.39 3.00
CA GLN A 52 6.61 -0.15 2.02
C GLN A 52 6.14 1.04 1.20
N LYS A 53 6.83 2.18 1.34
CA LYS A 53 6.77 3.22 0.32
C LYS A 53 7.26 2.54 -0.96
N GLN A 54 6.35 2.15 -1.84
CA GLN A 54 6.72 1.93 -3.23
C GLN A 54 7.13 3.30 -3.74
N GLU A 55 8.43 3.59 -3.70
CA GLU A 55 9.02 4.55 -4.63
C GLU A 55 8.68 4.01 -6.01
N ILE A 56 7.83 4.74 -6.72
CA ILE A 56 7.66 4.56 -8.16
C ILE A 56 9.05 4.86 -8.73
N HIS A 57 9.75 3.81 -9.14
CA HIS A 57 10.96 3.95 -9.94
C HIS A 57 10.48 4.47 -11.29
N ASP A 58 10.64 5.78 -11.51
CA ASP A 58 10.46 6.38 -12.83
C ASP A 58 11.38 5.61 -13.79
N PHE A 59 10.78 4.76 -14.63
CA PHE A 59 11.48 4.13 -15.73
C PHE A 59 11.76 5.25 -16.74
N ASP A 60 12.99 5.74 -16.75
CA ASP A 60 13.54 6.50 -17.86
C ASP A 60 13.51 5.60 -19.11
N ASP A 61 12.43 5.70 -19.89
CA ASP A 61 12.34 5.16 -21.25
C ASP A 61 13.21 6.03 -22.18
N ASP A 62 14.53 5.88 -22.06
CA ASP A 62 15.49 6.43 -23.02
C ASP A 62 15.84 5.35 -24.05
N SER A 63 14.86 4.99 -24.90
CA SER A 63 15.13 4.22 -26.12
C SER A 63 15.68 5.16 -27.20
N ALA A 64 16.95 5.55 -27.04
CA ALA A 64 17.69 6.25 -28.07
C ALA A 64 17.84 5.35 -29.31
N LEU A 65 17.28 5.82 -30.43
CA LEU A 65 17.41 5.27 -31.76
C LEU A 65 18.84 5.48 -32.25
N GLU A 66 19.62 4.41 -32.46
CA GLU A 66 20.78 4.46 -33.34
C GLU A 66 20.72 3.35 -34.40
N THR A 67 20.43 3.82 -35.60
CA THR A 67 20.41 3.12 -36.87
C THR A 67 21.80 2.65 -37.26
N ASN A 68 21.98 1.34 -37.46
CA ASN A 68 23.16 0.81 -38.14
C ASN A 68 22.79 0.24 -39.52
N GLU A 69 23.33 0.93 -40.52
CA GLU A 69 23.93 0.44 -41.76
C GLU A 69 23.07 -0.26 -42.83
N MET A 70 22.83 0.54 -43.89
CA MET A 70 22.95 0.24 -45.32
C MET A 70 22.90 -1.23 -45.80
N ASP A 71 21.81 -1.55 -46.49
CA ASP A 71 21.76 -2.65 -47.47
C ASP A 71 21.28 -2.09 -48.83
N PRO A 72 22.14 -2.00 -49.87
CA PRO A 72 21.73 -1.45 -51.15
C PRO A 72 21.68 -2.53 -52.25
N LEU A 73 20.53 -3.18 -52.49
CA LEU A 73 20.32 -3.95 -53.73
C LEU A 73 18.86 -3.90 -54.24
N VAL A 74 18.63 -2.88 -55.08
CA VAL A 74 17.91 -2.85 -56.38
C VAL A 74 16.45 -3.38 -56.55
N PRO A 75 15.67 -2.80 -57.49
CA PRO A 75 14.21 -2.87 -57.49
C PRO A 75 13.59 -3.99 -58.34
N SER A 76 12.48 -4.53 -57.82
CA SER A 76 11.27 -5.06 -58.49
C SER A 76 11.39 -5.66 -59.91
N LEU A 77 11.32 -7.00 -60.00
CA LEU A 77 10.84 -7.69 -61.20
C LEU A 77 9.33 -7.92 -61.09
N LYS A 78 8.53 -7.20 -61.88
CA LYS A 78 7.17 -7.63 -62.25
C LYS A 78 7.27 -8.42 -63.55
N LEU A 79 6.79 -9.65 -63.47
CA LEU A 79 6.65 -10.63 -64.54
C LEU A 79 5.60 -10.16 -65.57
N LEU A 80 6.03 -9.82 -66.79
CA LEU A 80 5.43 -10.25 -68.08
C LEU A 80 6.28 -9.80 -69.27
#